data_AF-A0A942YQ16-F1
#
_entry.id   AF-A0A942YQ16-F1
#
_cell.length_a   1.000
_cell.length_b   1.000
_cell.length_c   1.000
_cell.angle_alpha   90.00
_cell.angle_beta   90.00
_cell.angle_gamma   90.00
#
_symmetry.space_group_name_H-M   'P 1'
#
loop_
_entity.id
_entity.type
_entity.pdbx_description
1 polymer ?
#
loop_
_entity_poly.entity_id
_entity_poly.type
_entity_poly.pdbx_seq_one_letter_code
_entity_poly.pdbx_strand_id
1 'polypeptide(L)'
;MTHQEYEVLIDKAIKNAPDWLKTDLEQIAAKEKVDLRISYVISELHQKYTFNVQHIIAAMGLMTSEWTVTSRHRLNYIDNNIDLIQHMIKRINE
;
A
#
# COMPACT_ATOMS: atom_id res chain seq x y z
N MET A 1 -12.42 7.09 24.06
CA MET A 1 -12.07 5.76 23.53
C MET A 1 -11.05 5.16 24.47
N THR A 2 -11.29 3.97 24.99
CA THR A 2 -10.31 3.25 25.80
C THR A 2 -9.21 2.68 24.90
N HIS A 3 -8.02 2.43 25.44
CA HIS A 3 -6.93 1.84 24.67
C HIS A 3 -7.30 0.47 24.08
N GLN A 4 -8.08 -0.34 24.81
CA GLN A 4 -8.56 -1.64 24.33
C GLN A 4 -9.52 -1.50 23.14
N GLU A 5 -10.46 -0.54 23.17
CA GLU A 5 -11.36 -0.29 22.04
C GLU A 5 -10.59 0.18 20.81
N TYR A 6 -9.55 0.99 21.01
CA TYR A 6 -8.68 1.45 19.93
C TYR A 6 -7.96 0.28 19.24
N GLU A 7 -7.31 -0.61 20.01
CA GLU A 7 -6.62 -1.78 19.44
C GLU A 7 -7.57 -2.70 18.68
N VAL A 8 -8.78 -2.93 19.20
CA VAL A 8 -9.81 -3.74 18.53
C VAL A 8 -10.25 -3.11 17.20
N LEU A 9 -10.32 -1.78 17.13
CA LEU A 9 -10.67 -1.08 15.89
C LEU A 9 -9.54 -1.16 14.85
N ILE A 10 -8.28 -1.03 15.29
CA ILE A 10 -7.12 -1.18 14.41
C ILE A 10 -7.04 -2.60 13.86
N ASP A 11 -7.19 -3.63 14.69
CA ASP A 11 -7.19 -5.03 14.24
C ASP A 11 -8.27 -5.29 13.19
N LYS A 12 -9.48 -4.73 13.40
CA LYS A 12 -10.56 -4.82 12.41
C LYS A 12 -10.20 -4.08 11.12
N ALA A 13 -9.58 -2.91 11.20
CA ALA A 13 -9.18 -2.14 10.03
C ALA A 13 -8.12 -2.89 9.21
N ILE A 14 -7.09 -3.45 9.86
CA ILE A 14 -6.04 -4.26 9.23
C ILE A 14 -6.64 -5.51 8.58
N LYS A 15 -7.53 -6.21 9.29
CA LYS A 15 -8.18 -7.42 8.78
C LYS A 15 -8.97 -7.14 7.49
N ASN A 16 -9.69 -6.01 7.45
CA ASN A 16 -10.51 -5.60 6.31
C ASN A 16 -9.72 -4.80 5.25
N ALA A 17 -8.41 -4.60 5.43
CA ALA A 17 -7.60 -3.97 4.40
C ALA A 17 -7.62 -4.79 3.11
N PRO A 18 -7.59 -4.14 1.93
CA PRO A 18 -7.60 -4.83 0.65
C PRO A 18 -6.42 -5.80 0.51
N ASP A 19 -6.65 -6.96 -0.10
CA ASP A 19 -5.62 -7.99 -0.24
C ASP A 19 -4.44 -7.51 -1.07
N TRP A 20 -4.68 -6.69 -2.10
CA TRP A 20 -3.59 -6.10 -2.90
C TRP A 20 -2.62 -5.28 -2.04
N LEU A 21 -3.12 -4.58 -1.02
CA LEU A 21 -2.27 -3.76 -0.15
C LEU A 21 -1.43 -4.66 0.76
N LYS A 22 -2.03 -5.72 1.33
CA LYS A 22 -1.32 -6.69 2.16
C LYS A 22 -0.17 -7.34 1.38
N THR A 23 -0.47 -7.86 0.19
CA THR A 23 0.54 -8.47 -0.69
C THR A 23 1.66 -7.51 -1.07
N ASP A 24 1.33 -6.25 -1.37
CA ASP A 24 2.33 -5.25 -1.71
C ASP A 24 3.24 -4.91 -0.55
N LEU A 25 2.69 -4.77 0.66
CA LEU A 25 3.46 -4.51 1.88
C LEU A 25 4.39 -5.69 2.21
N GLU A 26 3.92 -6.93 2.08
CA GLU A 26 4.75 -8.13 2.25
C GLU A 26 5.90 -8.18 1.23
N GLN A 27 5.64 -7.81 -0.03
CA GLN A 27 6.68 -7.74 -1.06
C GLN A 27 7.72 -6.64 -0.76
N ILE A 28 7.28 -5.49 -0.28
CA ILE A 28 8.19 -4.39 0.13
C ILE A 28 9.01 -4.83 1.34
N ALA A 29 8.39 -5.49 2.32
CA ALA A 29 9.06 -6.03 3.49
C ALA A 29 10.08 -7.12 3.15
N ALA A 30 9.77 -8.00 2.20
CA ALA A 30 10.71 -9.04 1.80
C ALA A 30 11.98 -8.49 1.11
N LYS A 31 11.90 -7.30 0.50
CA LYS A 31 13.06 -6.66 -0.14
C LYS A 31 14.03 -6.07 0.89
N GLU A 32 13.52 -5.60 2.03
CA GLU A 32 14.31 -4.89 3.04
C GLU A 32 14.39 -5.68 4.35
N LYS A 33 15.60 -5.94 4.83
CA LYS A 33 15.79 -6.77 6.04
C LYS A 33 15.65 -6.02 7.36
N VAL A 34 15.48 -4.69 7.36
CA VAL A 34 15.49 -3.88 8.59
C VAL A 34 14.53 -2.69 8.51
N ASP A 35 13.66 -2.58 9.53
CA ASP A 35 12.82 -1.44 9.94
C ASP A 35 12.27 -0.57 8.79
N LEU A 36 11.15 -1.01 8.22
CA LEU A 36 10.44 -0.29 7.18
C LEU A 36 9.93 1.06 7.69
N ARG A 37 10.52 2.15 7.21
CA ARG A 37 9.98 3.50 7.43
C ARG A 37 8.74 3.71 6.59
N ILE A 38 7.70 4.31 7.17
CA ILE A 38 6.45 4.61 6.45
C ILE A 38 6.69 5.42 5.18
N SER A 39 7.58 6.42 5.21
CA SER A 39 7.88 7.25 4.03
C SER A 39 8.44 6.44 2.87
N TYR A 40 9.28 5.44 3.17
CA TYR A 40 9.81 4.52 2.18
C TYR A 40 8.70 3.64 1.59
N VAL A 41 7.87 3.05 2.45
CA VAL A 41 6.75 2.21 2.00
C VAL A 41 5.76 2.97 1.14
N ILE A 42 5.41 4.21 1.52
CA ILE A 42 4.54 5.07 0.72
C ILE A 42 5.21 5.40 -0.62
N SER A 43 6.52 5.68 -0.66
CA SER A 43 7.22 5.92 -1.92
C SER A 43 7.25 4.68 -2.83
N GLU A 44 7.44 3.48 -2.29
CA GLU A 44 7.41 2.23 -3.08
C GLU A 44 6.01 1.94 -3.63
N LEU A 45 4.97 2.13 -2.82
CA LEU A 45 3.58 2.00 -3.26
C LEU A 45 3.23 3.02 -4.35
N HIS A 46 3.61 4.29 -4.14
CA HIS A 46 3.43 5.33 -5.16
C HIS A 46 4.20 4.98 -6.43
N GLN A 47 5.46 4.55 -6.35
CA GLN A 47 6.26 4.18 -7.51
C GLN A 47 5.64 3.00 -8.28
N LYS A 48 5.06 2.02 -7.57
CA LYS A 48 4.38 0.86 -8.18
C LYS A 48 3.16 1.27 -9.00
N TYR A 49 2.38 2.24 -8.51
CA TYR A 49 1.12 2.65 -9.13
C TYR A 49 1.21 3.93 -9.97
N THR A 50 2.31 4.68 -9.85
CA THR A 50 2.57 5.89 -10.63
C THR A 50 3.05 5.55 -12.04
N PHE A 51 2.71 6.44 -12.96
CA PHE A 51 2.79 6.27 -14.41
C PHE A 51 4.20 6.04 -15.01
N ASN A 52 5.28 5.95 -14.23
CA ASN A 52 6.64 5.92 -14.78
C ASN A 52 7.02 4.59 -15.46
N VAL A 53 6.63 3.45 -14.91
CA VAL A 53 6.77 2.14 -15.61
C VAL A 53 5.73 2.03 -16.73
N GLN A 54 4.59 2.68 -16.51
CA GLN A 54 3.42 2.68 -17.38
C GLN A 54 3.65 3.49 -18.67
N HIS A 55 4.40 4.58 -18.67
CA HIS A 55 4.74 5.30 -19.91
C HIS A 55 5.46 4.41 -20.93
N ILE A 56 6.33 3.52 -20.44
CA ILE A 56 7.06 2.56 -21.28
C ILE A 56 6.11 1.50 -21.82
N ILE A 57 5.16 1.01 -21.01
CA ILE A 57 4.21 -0.06 -21.38
C ILE A 57 3.01 0.47 -22.21
N ALA A 58 2.53 1.69 -21.93
CA ALA A 58 1.51 2.40 -22.71
C ALA A 58 2.02 2.75 -24.11
N ALA A 59 3.28 3.21 -24.22
CA ALA A 59 3.92 3.43 -25.51
C ALA A 59 4.06 2.12 -26.33
N MET A 60 4.09 0.97 -25.66
CA MET A 60 4.07 -0.37 -26.27
C MET A 60 2.66 -0.92 -26.53
N GLY A 61 1.58 -0.16 -26.25
CA GLY A 61 0.19 -0.58 -26.48
C GLY A 61 -0.34 -1.65 -25.51
N LEU A 62 0.37 -1.90 -24.42
CA LEU A 62 0.09 -3.00 -23.48
C LEU A 62 -0.70 -2.57 -22.23
N MET A 63 -1.01 -1.27 -22.10
CA MET A 63 -1.81 -0.76 -20.99
C MET A 63 -3.29 -0.68 -21.33
N THR A 64 -4.08 -1.45 -20.59
CA THR A 64 -5.54 -1.40 -20.67
C THR A 64 -6.06 -0.16 -19.92
N SER A 65 -7.19 0.38 -20.36
CA SER A 65 -7.92 1.44 -19.64
C SER A 65 -8.21 1.03 -18.19
N GLU A 66 -8.43 -0.25 -17.96
CA GLU A 66 -8.66 -0.85 -16.64
C GLU A 66 -7.50 -0.66 -15.67
N TRP A 67 -6.25 -0.83 -16.12
CA TRP A 67 -5.09 -0.63 -15.27
C TRP A 67 -4.92 0.83 -14.85
N THR A 68 -5.22 1.78 -15.74
CA THR A 68 -5.20 3.21 -15.44
C THR A 68 -6.22 3.55 -14.34
N VAL A 69 -7.44 3.02 -14.46
CA VAL A 69 -8.49 3.20 -13.45
C VAL A 69 -8.10 2.56 -12.12
N THR A 70 -7.60 1.33 -12.16
CA THR A 70 -7.18 0.59 -10.96
C THR A 70 -6.04 1.29 -10.23
N SER A 71 -5.01 1.75 -10.96
CA SER A 71 -3.87 2.45 -10.39
C SER A 71 -4.30 3.74 -9.70
N ARG A 72 -5.18 4.53 -10.34
CA ARG A 72 -5.73 5.75 -9.74
C ARG A 72 -6.54 5.45 -8.48
N HIS A 73 -7.34 4.40 -8.49
CA HIS A 73 -8.10 3.97 -7.31
C HIS A 73 -7.16 3.57 -6.15
N ARG A 74 -6.10 2.80 -6.44
CA ARG A 74 -5.12 2.37 -5.43
C ARG A 74 -4.31 3.54 -4.88
N LEU A 75 -3.85 4.47 -5.72
CA LEU A 75 -3.18 5.70 -5.28
C LEU A 75 -4.07 6.51 -4.34
N ASN A 76 -5.33 6.74 -4.73
CA ASN A 76 -6.30 7.41 -3.86
C ASN A 76 -6.52 6.65 -2.54
N TYR A 77 -6.56 5.31 -2.58
CA TYR A 77 -6.69 4.53 -1.37
C TYR A 77 -5.47 4.71 -0.45
N ILE A 78 -4.25 4.68 -1.00
CA ILE A 78 -3.01 4.88 -0.26
C ILE A 78 -3.03 6.24 0.44
N ASP A 79 -3.32 7.31 -0.29
CA ASP A 79 -3.29 8.68 0.23
C ASP A 79 -4.32 8.90 1.34
N ASN A 80 -5.48 8.26 1.24
CA ASN A 80 -6.55 8.37 2.26
C ASN A 80 -6.34 7.45 3.48
N ASN A 81 -5.40 6.51 3.44
CA ASN A 81 -5.25 5.48 4.46
C ASN A 81 -3.80 5.34 4.96
N ILE A 82 -3.04 6.45 4.99
CA ILE A 82 -1.64 6.46 5.45
C ILE A 82 -1.52 5.93 6.89
N ASP A 83 -2.43 6.31 7.79
CA ASP A 83 -2.42 5.83 9.18
C ASP A 83 -2.62 4.31 9.27
N LEU A 84 -3.54 3.76 8.48
CA LEU A 84 -3.76 2.32 8.40
C LEU A 84 -2.49 1.62 7.91
N ILE A 85 -1.85 2.16 6.87
CA ILE A 85 -0.59 1.63 6.33
C ILE A 85 0.50 1.68 7.42
N GLN A 86 0.58 2.75 8.21
CA GLN A 86 1.52 2.86 9.33
C GLN A 86 1.33 1.72 10.34
N HIS A 87 0.08 1.45 10.72
CA HIS A 87 -0.23 0.37 11.67
C HIS A 87 0.06 -1.01 11.09
N MET A 88 -0.20 -1.21 9.79
CA MET A 88 0.14 -2.46 9.10
C MET A 88 1.66 -2.70 9.07
N ILE A 89 2.45 -1.68 8.74
CA ILE A 89 3.92 -1.79 8.72
C ILE A 89 4.46 -2.06 10.11
N LYS A 90 3.97 -1.35 11.14
CA LYS A 90 4.37 -1.58 12.53
C LYS A 90 4.20 -3.05 12.91
N ARG A 91 3.09 -3.67 12.52
CA ARG A 91 2.80 -5.07 12.80
C ARG A 91 3.63 -6.07 11.98
N ILE A 92 4.19 -5.65 10.85
CA ILE A 92 5.12 -6.45 10.05
C ILE A 92 6.54 -6.39 10.64
N ASN A 93 6.89 -5.27 11.29
CA ASN A 93 8.18 -5.09 11.97
C ASN A 93 8.23 -5.73 13.37
N GLU A 94 7.07 -6.08 13.95
CA GLU A 94 6.92 -6.81 15.22
C GLU A 94 7.13 -8.32 15.05
#